data_AF-A0A6J3FDB5-F1
#
_entry.id   AF-A0A6J3FDB5-F1
#
_cell.length_a   1.000
_cell.length_b   1.000
_cell.length_c   1.000
_cell.angle_alpha   90.00
_cell.angle_beta   90.00
_cell.angle_gamma   90.00
#
_symmetry.space_group_name_H-M   'P 1'
#
loop_
_entity.id
_entity.type
_entity.pdbx_description
1 polymer ?
#
loop_
_entity_poly.entity_id
_entity_poly.type
_entity_poly.pdbx_seq_one_letter_code
_entity_poly.pdbx_strand_id
1 'polypeptide(L)'
;MFTNYDFVLLCIIGELKKPRTTIPKCIFTALPLVTVVYLLVNISYLTVLTPREILSSDAVAITWADRVFPLLPWIMLFAISTSLFSKLLISISESSRPIYLVSQEGQLTLLFNTLNRHSSPFTAVLLLVILGSLAIILTSLIDLINCLFAMSSFWFLLAMIRILKWRYQEPNLSIPYKVFLPFPLVAIVIDMGLVVIPLVKSPNGYYVYVLLLILSGLLFYILLIHFKIRLVWFDLPA
;
A
#
# COMPACT_ATOMS: atom_id res chain seq x y z
N MET A 1 8.89 1.04 0.64
CA MET A 1 8.99 1.23 2.11
C MET A 1 7.94 2.22 2.62
N PHE A 2 7.66 3.31 1.90
CA PHE A 2 6.70 4.36 2.29
C PHE A 2 5.21 4.08 2.00
N THR A 3 4.82 2.92 1.49
CA THR A 3 3.43 2.70 1.05
C THR A 3 2.56 1.95 2.08
N ASN A 4 3.17 1.24 3.03
CA ASN A 4 2.43 0.38 4.00
C ASN A 4 2.49 0.90 5.45
N TYR A 5 3.04 2.09 5.68
CA TYR A 5 3.28 2.55 7.05
C TYR A 5 1.99 2.71 7.86
N ASP A 6 0.89 3.14 7.24
CA ASP A 6 -0.40 3.33 7.94
C ASP A 6 -0.95 2.04 8.50
N PHE A 7 -0.89 0.96 7.71
CA PHE A 7 -1.44 -0.33 8.10
C PHE A 7 -0.58 -1.00 9.18
N VAL A 8 0.75 -0.92 9.03
CA VAL A 8 1.70 -1.38 10.05
C VAL A 8 1.45 -0.64 11.36
N LEU A 9 1.23 0.68 11.30
CA LEU A 9 0.91 1.48 12.48
C LEU A 9 -0.40 1.00 13.11
N LEU A 10 -1.45 0.78 12.33
CA LEU A 10 -2.76 0.32 12.84
C LEU A 10 -2.68 -1.03 13.55
N CYS A 11 -1.95 -1.99 13.01
CA CYS A 11 -1.76 -3.29 13.66
C CYS A 11 -0.98 -3.15 14.98
N ILE A 12 0.11 -2.38 14.96
CA ILE A 12 0.99 -2.22 16.12
C ILE A 12 0.35 -1.33 17.19
N ILE A 13 -0.54 -0.38 16.82
CA ILE A 13 -1.32 0.45 17.76
C ILE A 13 -2.06 -0.44 18.78
N GLY A 14 -2.68 -1.53 18.32
CA GLY A 14 -3.43 -2.45 19.19
C GLY A 14 -2.55 -3.24 20.16
N GLU A 15 -1.27 -3.41 19.84
CA GLU A 15 -0.29 -4.19 20.63
C GLU A 15 0.60 -3.31 21.51
N LEU A 16 0.56 -1.98 21.35
CA LEU A 16 1.38 -1.03 22.10
C LEU A 16 0.79 -0.73 23.48
N LYS A 17 1.60 -0.89 24.54
CA LYS A 17 1.22 -0.51 25.93
C LYS A 17 0.87 0.98 26.10
N LYS A 18 1.54 1.89 25.37
CA LYS A 18 1.35 3.36 25.46
C LYS A 18 1.36 4.02 24.08
N PRO A 19 0.31 3.85 23.27
CA PRO A 19 0.30 4.28 21.86
C PRO A 19 0.47 5.81 21.73
N ARG A 20 -0.20 6.59 22.59
CA ARG A 20 -0.23 8.06 22.56
C ARG A 20 1.15 8.73 22.53
N THR A 21 2.14 8.17 23.21
CA THR A 21 3.48 8.76 23.32
C THR A 21 4.52 8.02 22.48
N THR A 22 4.37 6.71 22.30
CA THR A 22 5.37 5.89 21.61
C THR A 22 5.28 6.05 20.10
N ILE A 23 4.06 6.15 19.57
CA ILE A 23 3.82 6.32 18.13
C ILE A 23 4.49 7.58 17.57
N PRO A 24 4.23 8.80 18.09
CA PRO A 24 4.85 9.99 17.53
C PRO A 24 6.37 9.94 17.67
N LYS A 25 6.91 9.45 18.80
CA LYS A 25 8.36 9.30 18.98
C LYS A 25 8.98 8.37 17.94
N CYS A 26 8.34 7.24 17.66
CA CYS A 26 8.80 6.29 16.65
C CYS A 26 8.77 6.90 15.25
N ILE A 27 7.71 7.64 14.91
CA ILE A 27 7.61 8.34 13.61
C ILE A 27 8.73 9.38 13.47
N PHE A 28 8.95 10.21 14.50
CA PHE A 28 9.98 11.25 14.49
C PHE A 28 11.42 10.71 14.45
N THR A 29 11.68 9.48 14.89
CA THR A 29 13.02 8.87 14.79
C THR A 29 13.18 8.04 13.53
N ALA A 30 12.18 7.25 13.15
CA ALA A 30 12.25 6.34 12.01
C ALA A 30 12.23 7.09 10.67
N LEU A 31 11.37 8.11 10.50
CA LEU A 31 11.29 8.88 9.25
C LEU A 31 12.63 9.51 8.85
N PRO A 32 13.28 10.35 9.69
CA PRO A 32 14.53 10.98 9.29
C PRO A 32 15.65 9.95 9.08
N LEU A 33 15.69 8.89 9.88
CA LEU A 33 16.68 7.83 9.73
C LEU A 33 16.56 7.15 8.36
N VAL A 34 15.34 6.80 7.94
CA VAL A 34 15.09 6.22 6.61
C VAL A 34 15.43 7.22 5.50
N THR A 35 15.09 8.51 5.67
CA THR A 35 15.45 9.55 4.70
C THR A 35 16.97 9.69 4.54
N VAL A 36 17.73 9.70 5.64
CA VAL A 36 19.20 9.80 5.59
C VAL A 36 19.81 8.60 4.89
N VAL A 37 19.36 7.39 5.22
CA VAL A 37 19.83 6.16 4.56
C VAL A 37 19.51 6.20 3.06
N TYR A 38 18.30 6.64 2.69
CA TYR A 38 17.91 6.76 1.28
C TYR A 38 18.79 7.77 0.53
N LEU A 39 19.09 8.92 1.13
CA LEU A 39 20.00 9.92 0.55
C LEU A 39 21.41 9.34 0.37
N LEU A 40 21.94 8.65 1.39
CA LEU A 40 23.26 8.02 1.31
C LEU A 40 23.36 7.00 0.17
N VAL A 41 22.33 6.17 -0.02
CA VAL A 41 22.27 5.20 -1.11
C VAL A 41 22.25 5.89 -2.47
N ASN A 42 21.45 6.96 -2.64
CA ASN A 42 21.43 7.70 -3.90
C ASN A 42 22.78 8.38 -4.19
N ILE A 43 23.43 8.94 -3.17
CA ILE A 43 24.78 9.50 -3.31
C ILE A 43 25.76 8.40 -3.74
N SER A 44 25.70 7.21 -3.14
CA SER A 44 26.53 6.06 -3.51
C SER A 44 26.31 5.59 -4.96
N TYR A 45 25.09 5.67 -5.48
CA TYR A 45 24.83 5.33 -6.89
C TYR A 45 25.40 6.39 -7.84
N LEU A 46 25.25 7.67 -7.52
CA LEU A 46 25.72 8.77 -8.37
C LEU A 46 27.25 8.93 -8.37
N THR A 47 27.95 8.46 -7.32
CA THR A 47 29.42 8.50 -7.29
C THR A 47 30.06 7.38 -8.11
N VAL A 48 29.38 6.24 -8.26
CA VAL A 48 29.92 5.05 -8.94
C VAL A 48 29.43 4.92 -10.37
N LEU A 49 28.17 5.28 -10.65
CA LEU A 49 27.57 5.15 -11.98
C LEU A 49 27.44 6.48 -12.70
N THR A 50 27.58 6.44 -14.02
CA THR A 50 27.26 7.60 -14.85
C THR A 50 25.73 7.74 -15.02
N PRO A 51 25.20 8.96 -15.25
CA PRO A 51 23.76 9.17 -15.45
C PRO A 51 23.18 8.36 -16.61
N ARG A 52 23.99 8.08 -17.65
CA ARG A 52 23.57 7.26 -18.79
C ARG A 52 23.36 5.79 -18.40
N GLU A 53 24.27 5.23 -17.60
CA GLU A 53 24.15 3.86 -17.09
C GLU A 53 22.95 3.71 -16.16
N ILE A 54 22.64 4.72 -15.34
CA ILE A 54 21.46 4.70 -14.47
C ILE A 54 20.16 4.67 -15.29
N LEU A 55 20.09 5.45 -16.36
CA LEU A 55 18.90 5.51 -17.22
C LEU A 55 18.74 4.27 -18.12
N SER A 56 19.84 3.60 -18.47
CA SER A 56 19.81 2.40 -19.31
C SER A 56 19.67 1.09 -18.54
N SER A 57 19.81 1.11 -17.21
CA SER A 57 19.81 -0.10 -16.38
C SER A 57 18.44 -0.34 -15.75
N ASP A 58 17.85 -1.51 -16.02
CA ASP A 58 16.61 -1.95 -15.35
C ASP A 58 16.82 -2.20 -13.84
N ALA A 59 18.04 -2.57 -13.44
CA ALA A 59 18.40 -2.87 -12.05
C ALA A 59 19.67 -2.14 -11.61
N VAL A 60 19.53 -0.85 -11.24
CA VAL A 60 20.62 0.05 -10.82
C VAL A 60 21.48 -0.51 -9.68
N ALA A 61 20.86 -1.25 -8.75
CA ALA A 61 21.57 -1.85 -7.62
C ALA A 61 22.54 -2.96 -8.04
N ILE A 62 22.19 -3.75 -9.07
CA ILE A 62 23.02 -4.85 -9.56
C ILE A 62 24.21 -4.29 -10.34
N THR A 63 23.96 -3.28 -11.20
CA THR A 63 25.04 -2.62 -11.94
C THR A 63 25.99 -1.87 -11.02
N TRP A 64 25.50 -1.33 -9.90
CA TRP A 64 26.35 -0.82 -8.81
C TRP A 64 27.19 -1.94 -8.16
N ALA A 65 26.57 -3.09 -7.87
CA ALA A 65 27.25 -4.27 -7.29
C ALA A 65 28.46 -4.70 -8.12
N ASP A 66 28.27 -4.83 -9.43
CA ASP A 66 29.29 -5.30 -10.37
C ASP A 66 30.51 -4.38 -10.39
N ARG A 67 30.30 -3.07 -10.19
CA ARG A 67 31.37 -2.07 -10.15
C ARG A 67 32.14 -2.05 -8.83
N VAL A 68 31.46 -2.26 -7.71
CA VAL A 68 32.06 -2.15 -6.36
C VAL A 68 32.65 -3.48 -5.87
N PHE A 69 31.95 -4.58 -6.11
CA PHE A 69 32.34 -5.93 -5.65
C PHE A 69 32.43 -6.91 -6.83
N PRO A 70 33.42 -6.74 -7.73
CA PRO A 70 33.55 -7.55 -8.95
C PRO A 70 33.77 -9.05 -8.66
N LEU A 71 34.18 -9.41 -7.44
CA LEU A 71 34.45 -10.79 -7.05
C LEU A 71 33.20 -11.58 -6.65
N LEU A 72 32.11 -10.92 -6.23
CA LEU A 72 30.94 -11.59 -5.61
C LEU A 72 29.58 -10.94 -5.95
N PRO A 73 29.24 -10.70 -7.24
CA PRO A 73 27.98 -10.04 -7.61
C PRO A 73 26.72 -10.85 -7.23
N TRP A 74 26.86 -12.19 -7.17
CA TRP A 74 25.79 -13.12 -6.78
C TRP A 74 25.29 -12.91 -5.35
N ILE A 75 26.14 -12.48 -4.43
CA ILE A 75 25.74 -12.22 -3.03
C ILE A 75 24.77 -11.05 -2.98
N MET A 76 25.01 -10.01 -3.77
CA MET A 76 24.11 -8.86 -3.80
C MET A 76 22.76 -9.23 -4.43
N LEU A 77 22.76 -10.00 -5.52
CA LEU A 77 21.52 -10.51 -6.12
C LEU A 77 20.71 -11.36 -5.11
N PHE A 78 21.39 -12.21 -4.34
CA PHE A 78 20.75 -13.01 -3.31
C PHE A 78 20.17 -12.15 -2.18
N ALA A 79 20.91 -11.13 -1.71
CA ALA A 79 20.44 -10.18 -0.70
C ALA A 79 19.21 -9.38 -1.17
N ILE A 80 19.22 -8.90 -2.41
CA ILE A 80 18.08 -8.18 -3.01
C ILE A 80 16.87 -9.12 -3.13
N SER A 81 17.07 -10.34 -3.63
CA SER A 81 15.99 -11.32 -3.83
C SER A 81 15.34 -11.73 -2.52
N THR A 82 16.15 -12.02 -1.49
CA THR A 82 15.64 -12.37 -0.15
C THR A 82 14.88 -11.21 0.48
N SER A 83 15.36 -9.97 0.34
CA SER A 83 14.64 -8.79 0.82
C SER A 83 13.31 -8.58 0.10
N LEU A 84 13.26 -8.76 -1.22
CA LEU A 84 12.02 -8.66 -2.00
C LEU A 84 11.04 -9.76 -1.60
N PHE A 85 11.52 -10.99 -1.44
CA PHE A 85 10.70 -12.12 -1.00
C PHE A 85 10.10 -11.88 0.38
N SER A 86 10.90 -11.44 1.35
CA SER A 86 10.40 -11.07 2.68
C SER A 86 9.36 -9.95 2.60
N LYS A 87 9.56 -8.94 1.75
CA LYS A 87 8.60 -7.85 1.60
C LYS A 87 7.26 -8.31 1.00
N LEU A 88 7.31 -9.20 0.02
CA LEU A 88 6.11 -9.80 -0.58
C LEU A 88 5.32 -10.61 0.44
N LEU A 89 5.98 -11.44 1.24
CA LEU A 89 5.32 -12.23 2.27
C LEU A 89 4.62 -11.35 3.31
N ILE A 90 5.30 -10.31 3.81
CA ILE A 90 4.72 -9.35 4.74
C ILE A 90 3.49 -8.66 4.12
N SER A 91 3.58 -8.23 2.86
CA SER A 91 2.47 -7.55 2.18
C SER A 91 1.23 -8.43 2.03
N ILE A 92 1.42 -9.72 1.76
CA ILE A 92 0.31 -10.70 1.67
C ILE A 92 -0.35 -10.89 3.05
N SER A 93 0.46 -11.04 4.11
CA SER A 93 -0.05 -11.18 5.47
C SER A 93 -0.74 -9.92 6.00
N GLU A 94 -0.27 -8.74 5.62
CA GLU A 94 -0.93 -7.46 5.95
C GLU A 94 -2.29 -7.35 5.27
N SER A 95 -2.37 -7.71 3.99
CA SER A 95 -3.58 -7.56 3.16
C SER A 95 -4.68 -8.57 3.50
N SER A 96 -4.35 -9.72 4.10
CA SER A 96 -5.33 -10.76 4.43
C SER A 96 -6.23 -10.39 5.62
N ARG A 97 -5.72 -9.62 6.59
CA ARG A 97 -6.45 -9.21 7.79
C ARG A 97 -7.69 -8.34 7.48
N PRO A 98 -7.62 -7.25 6.69
CA PRO A 98 -8.80 -6.45 6.39
C PRO A 98 -9.83 -7.21 5.56
N ILE A 99 -9.42 -8.09 4.65
CA ILE A 99 -10.34 -8.93 3.86
C ILE A 99 -11.17 -9.83 4.80
N TYR A 100 -10.53 -10.40 5.81
CA TYR A 100 -11.20 -11.19 6.83
C TYR A 100 -12.21 -10.36 7.65
N LEU A 101 -11.81 -9.18 8.15
CA LEU A 101 -12.68 -8.29 8.92
C LEU A 101 -13.90 -7.83 8.11
N VAL A 102 -13.68 -7.39 6.86
CA VAL A 102 -14.75 -6.94 5.96
C VAL A 102 -15.70 -8.09 5.57
N SER A 103 -15.19 -9.33 5.53
CA SER A 103 -16.03 -10.51 5.33
C SER A 103 -16.91 -10.83 6.55
N GLN A 104 -16.43 -10.58 7.77
CA GLN A 104 -17.26 -10.73 8.98
C GLN A 104 -18.38 -9.68 9.06
N GLU A 105 -18.12 -8.47 8.58
CA GLU A 105 -19.12 -7.39 8.51
C GLU A 105 -20.16 -7.61 7.38
N GLY A 106 -20.06 -8.71 6.62
CA GLY A 106 -21.00 -9.09 5.57
C GLY A 106 -20.89 -8.26 4.28
N GLN A 107 -19.82 -7.48 4.14
CA GLN A 107 -19.57 -6.64 2.95
C GLN A 107 -18.83 -7.39 1.82
N LEU A 108 -18.19 -8.51 2.13
CA LEU A 108 -17.57 -9.44 1.19
C LEU A 108 -18.23 -10.83 1.30
N THR A 109 -18.21 -11.61 0.22
CA THR A 109 -18.81 -12.96 0.18
C THR A 109 -18.24 -13.87 1.26
N LEU A 110 -19.11 -14.70 1.87
CA LEU A 110 -18.78 -15.59 3.01
C LEU A 110 -17.63 -16.58 2.76
N LEU A 111 -17.26 -16.81 1.49
CA LEU A 111 -16.06 -17.55 1.10
C LEU A 111 -14.79 -17.05 1.78
N PHE A 112 -14.67 -15.73 1.99
CA PHE A 112 -13.47 -15.13 2.57
C PHE A 112 -13.44 -15.19 4.11
N ASN A 113 -14.53 -15.60 4.74
CA ASN A 113 -14.62 -15.84 6.18
C ASN A 113 -14.09 -17.23 6.58
N THR A 114 -13.77 -18.09 5.61
CA THR A 114 -13.26 -19.44 5.89
C THR A 114 -11.81 -19.39 6.37
N LEU A 115 -11.61 -19.63 7.66
CA LEU A 115 -10.29 -19.89 8.23
C LEU A 115 -9.93 -21.35 8.00
N ASN A 116 -8.72 -21.60 7.50
CA ASN A 116 -8.18 -22.95 7.45
C ASN A 116 -7.89 -23.47 8.88
N ARG A 117 -7.63 -24.77 9.03
CA ARG A 117 -7.31 -25.45 10.31
C ARG A 117 -6.16 -24.81 11.11
N HIS A 118 -5.31 -24.02 10.45
CA HIS A 118 -4.20 -23.25 11.04
C HIS A 118 -4.55 -21.77 11.29
N SER A 119 -5.83 -21.40 11.35
CA SER A 119 -6.30 -20.03 11.56
C SER A 119 -5.74 -19.03 10.53
N SER A 120 -5.48 -19.49 9.31
CA SER A 120 -4.98 -18.67 8.20
C SER A 120 -6.06 -18.51 7.12
N PRO A 121 -6.36 -17.29 6.65
CA PRO A 121 -7.35 -17.01 5.61
C PRO A 121 -6.81 -17.39 4.22
N PHE A 122 -6.74 -18.69 3.95
CA PHE A 122 -6.15 -19.24 2.72
C PHE A 122 -6.84 -18.74 1.44
N THR A 123 -8.18 -18.71 1.43
CA THR A 123 -9.00 -18.29 0.28
C THR A 123 -8.75 -16.83 -0.11
N ALA A 124 -8.57 -15.94 0.88
CA ALA A 124 -8.26 -14.53 0.65
C ALA A 124 -6.85 -14.34 0.05
N VAL A 125 -5.86 -15.09 0.56
CA VAL A 125 -4.50 -15.07 0.03
C VAL A 125 -4.45 -15.57 -1.40
N LEU A 126 -5.15 -16.67 -1.71
CA LEU A 126 -5.22 -17.22 -3.05
C LEU A 126 -5.78 -16.20 -4.05
N LEU A 127 -6.86 -15.50 -3.70
CA LEU A 127 -7.45 -14.47 -4.54
C LEU A 127 -6.48 -13.30 -4.77
N LEU A 128 -5.79 -12.83 -3.72
CA LEU A 128 -4.79 -11.76 -3.83
C LEU A 128 -3.65 -12.15 -4.79
N VAL A 129 -3.18 -13.39 -4.72
CA VAL A 129 -2.12 -13.89 -5.59
C VAL A 129 -2.60 -14.00 -7.04
N ILE A 130 -3.83 -14.49 -7.27
CA ILE A 130 -4.41 -14.61 -8.61
C ILE A 130 -4.63 -13.23 -9.24
N LEU A 131 -5.22 -12.28 -8.51
CA LEU A 131 -5.43 -10.94 -9.02
C LEU A 131 -4.11 -10.20 -9.24
N GLY A 132 -3.15 -10.37 -8.32
CA GLY A 132 -1.82 -9.79 -8.44
C GLY A 132 -1.06 -10.32 -9.65
N SER A 133 -1.06 -11.63 -9.88
CA SER A 133 -0.41 -12.24 -11.05
C SER A 133 -1.07 -11.82 -12.36
N LEU A 134 -2.41 -11.77 -12.40
CA LEU A 134 -3.15 -11.30 -13.56
C LEU A 134 -2.82 -9.84 -13.88
N ALA A 135 -2.76 -8.97 -12.88
CA ALA A 135 -2.41 -7.56 -13.06
C ALA A 135 -0.98 -7.36 -13.61
N ILE A 136 -0.03 -8.20 -13.18
CA ILE A 136 1.34 -8.17 -13.69
C ILE A 136 1.39 -8.63 -15.16
N ILE A 137 0.58 -9.63 -15.54
CA ILE A 137 0.55 -10.14 -16.92
C ILE A 137 -0.08 -9.12 -17.88
N LEU A 138 -1.09 -8.40 -17.44
CA LEU A 138 -1.87 -7.48 -18.28
C LEU A 138 -1.19 -6.13 -18.55
N THR A 139 -0.19 -5.73 -17.76
CA THR A 139 0.29 -4.34 -17.76
C THR A 139 1.80 -4.25 -17.55
N SER A 140 2.43 -3.26 -18.19
CA SER A 140 3.85 -2.96 -17.99
C SER A 140 4.13 -2.44 -16.58
N LEU A 141 5.34 -2.70 -16.07
CA LEU A 141 5.74 -2.36 -14.69
C LEU A 141 5.59 -0.85 -14.38
N ILE A 142 6.01 0.02 -15.30
CA ILE A 142 5.92 1.47 -15.12
C ILE A 142 4.46 1.94 -15.02
N ASP A 143 3.60 1.42 -15.90
CA ASP A 143 2.17 1.76 -15.91
C ASP A 143 1.46 1.23 -14.66
N LEU A 144 1.82 0.02 -14.22
CA LEU A 144 1.30 -0.56 -12.98
C LEU A 144 1.70 0.27 -11.76
N ILE A 145 2.95 0.74 -11.69
CA ILE A 145 3.42 1.62 -10.60
C ILE A 145 2.63 2.93 -10.60
N ASN A 146 2.47 3.57 -11.77
CA ASN A 146 1.72 4.81 -11.89
C ASN A 146 0.25 4.64 -11.48
N CYS A 147 -0.36 3.52 -11.86
CA CYS A 147 -1.73 3.15 -11.49
C CYS A 147 -1.88 2.96 -9.97
N LEU A 148 -1.02 2.15 -9.36
CA LEU A 148 -1.05 1.88 -7.92
C LEU A 148 -0.79 3.14 -7.10
N PHE A 149 0.12 4.01 -7.57
CA PHE A 149 0.41 5.27 -6.92
C PHE A 149 -0.81 6.20 -6.96
N ALA A 150 -1.46 6.34 -8.13
CA ALA A 150 -2.68 7.14 -8.26
C ALA A 150 -3.82 6.62 -7.37
N MET A 151 -4.01 5.29 -7.32
CA MET A 151 -5.00 4.64 -6.45
C MET A 151 -4.73 4.92 -4.97
N SER A 152 -3.47 4.78 -4.56
CA SER A 152 -3.06 5.02 -3.18
C SER A 152 -3.30 6.48 -2.79
N SER A 153 -2.86 7.44 -3.62
CA SER A 153 -3.08 8.87 -3.38
C SER A 153 -4.57 9.23 -3.30
N PHE A 154 -5.42 8.65 -4.14
CA PHE A 154 -6.86 8.85 -4.07
C PHE A 154 -7.43 8.35 -2.74
N TRP A 155 -7.03 7.16 -2.27
CA TRP A 155 -7.45 6.63 -0.98
C TRP A 155 -7.00 7.50 0.19
N PHE A 156 -5.76 8.02 0.16
CA PHE A 156 -5.26 8.97 1.15
C PHE A 156 -6.06 10.27 1.18
N LEU A 157 -6.39 10.83 0.00
CA LEU A 157 -7.21 12.03 -0.11
C LEU A 157 -8.58 11.83 0.57
N LEU A 158 -9.26 10.71 0.29
CA LEU A 158 -10.53 10.37 0.93
C LEU A 158 -10.38 10.20 2.45
N ALA A 159 -9.31 9.54 2.90
CA ALA A 159 -9.05 9.35 4.32
C ALA A 159 -8.83 10.69 5.04
N MET A 160 -8.09 11.63 4.44
CA MET A 160 -7.85 12.96 5.01
C MET A 160 -9.12 13.80 5.07
N ILE A 161 -9.93 13.80 4.01
CA ILE A 161 -11.25 14.47 4.01
C ILE A 161 -12.15 13.88 5.10
N ARG A 162 -12.15 12.55 5.26
CA ARG A 162 -12.92 11.87 6.31
C ARG A 162 -12.45 12.27 7.71
N ILE A 163 -11.14 12.34 7.95
CA ILE A 163 -10.58 12.80 9.24
C ILE A 163 -11.02 14.23 9.53
N LEU A 164 -11.00 15.10 8.52
CA LEU A 164 -11.44 16.49 8.67
C LEU A 164 -12.94 16.56 8.98
N LYS A 165 -13.77 15.82 8.23
CA LYS A 165 -15.22 15.75 8.47
C LYS A 165 -15.55 15.21 9.86
N TRP A 166 -14.87 14.15 10.30
CA TRP A 166 -15.07 13.57 11.63
C TRP A 166 -14.71 14.56 12.74
N ARG A 167 -13.63 15.32 12.58
CA ARG A 167 -13.28 16.38 13.54
C ARG A 167 -14.34 17.46 13.69
N TYR A 168 -15.08 17.77 12.61
CA TYR A 168 -16.19 18.73 12.68
C TYR A 168 -17.45 18.12 13.30
N GLN A 169 -17.73 16.84 13.04
CA GLN A 169 -18.95 16.19 13.51
C GLN A 169 -18.86 15.79 14.99
N GLU A 170 -17.70 15.35 15.46
CA GLU A 170 -17.52 14.85 16.84
C GLU A 170 -16.33 15.52 17.54
N PRO A 171 -16.43 16.82 17.88
CA PRO A 171 -15.32 17.58 18.47
C PRO A 171 -14.95 17.14 19.89
N ASN A 172 -15.86 16.45 20.60
CA ASN A 172 -15.73 16.10 22.01
C ASN A 172 -15.20 14.67 22.27
N LEU A 173 -14.84 13.89 21.24
CA LEU A 173 -14.20 12.60 21.49
C LEU A 173 -12.82 12.81 22.13
N SER A 174 -12.50 11.96 23.11
CA SER A 174 -11.17 11.88 23.71
C SER A 174 -10.19 11.25 22.71
N ILE A 175 -9.81 12.01 21.68
CA ILE A 175 -8.85 11.57 20.67
C ILE A 175 -7.48 11.42 21.36
N PRO A 176 -6.84 10.24 21.30
CA PRO A 176 -5.57 10.00 21.99
C PRO A 176 -4.44 10.90 21.47
N TYR A 177 -4.50 11.39 20.22
CA TYR A 177 -3.49 12.26 19.64
C TYR A 177 -4.10 13.39 18.80
N LYS A 178 -3.82 14.64 19.18
CA LYS A 178 -4.34 15.83 18.48
C LYS A 178 -3.30 16.30 17.45
N VAL A 179 -3.48 15.91 16.20
CA VAL A 179 -2.69 16.43 15.06
C VAL A 179 -2.98 17.92 14.86
N PHE A 180 -1.96 18.71 14.54
CA PHE A 180 -2.05 20.14 14.21
C PHE A 180 -2.88 20.35 12.93
N LEU A 181 -3.89 21.22 12.96
CA LEU A 181 -4.90 21.37 11.89
C LEU A 181 -4.38 21.74 10.48
N PRO A 182 -3.33 22.57 10.30
CA PRO A 182 -2.85 22.84 8.95
C PRO A 182 -2.16 21.63 8.31
N PHE A 183 -1.72 20.64 9.08
CA PHE A 183 -1.03 19.47 8.55
C PHE A 183 -1.93 18.61 7.63
N PRO A 184 -3.17 18.22 8.03
CA PRO A 184 -4.12 17.59 7.11
C PRO A 184 -4.47 18.42 5.88
N LEU A 185 -4.57 19.75 6.00
CA LEU A 185 -4.89 20.62 4.87
C LEU A 185 -3.76 20.65 3.83
N VAL A 186 -2.51 20.75 4.29
CA VAL A 186 -1.34 20.68 3.41
C VAL A 186 -1.28 19.30 2.73
N ALA A 187 -1.54 18.22 3.46
CA ALA A 187 -1.59 16.88 2.89
C ALA A 187 -2.64 16.77 1.77
N ILE A 188 -3.86 17.28 1.99
CA ILE A 188 -4.92 17.30 0.96
C ILE A 188 -4.47 18.04 -0.29
N VAL A 189 -3.81 19.20 -0.16
CA VAL A 189 -3.33 19.98 -1.31
C VAL A 189 -2.26 19.21 -2.09
N ILE A 190 -1.33 18.55 -1.38
CA ILE A 190 -0.28 17.73 -1.99
C ILE A 190 -0.90 16.52 -2.71
N ASP A 191 -1.79 15.78 -2.05
CA ASP A 191 -2.47 14.61 -2.61
C ASP A 191 -3.31 14.98 -3.83
N MET A 192 -4.00 16.13 -3.78
CA MET A 192 -4.76 16.65 -4.93
C MET A 192 -3.84 16.94 -6.11
N GLY A 193 -2.69 17.56 -5.87
CA GLY A 193 -1.67 17.77 -6.90
C GLY A 193 -1.15 16.45 -7.48
N LEU A 194 -0.86 15.46 -6.63
CA LEU A 194 -0.38 14.13 -7.03
C LEU A 194 -1.41 13.32 -7.81
N VAL A 195 -2.70 13.56 -7.64
CA VAL A 195 -3.75 12.92 -8.45
C VAL A 195 -3.93 13.65 -9.78
N VAL A 196 -3.88 14.98 -9.79
CA VAL A 196 -4.16 15.80 -11.00
C VAL A 196 -2.98 15.82 -11.98
N ILE A 197 -1.74 15.96 -11.50
CA ILE A 197 -0.54 16.06 -12.36
C ILE A 197 -0.41 14.85 -13.30
N PRO A 198 -0.55 13.60 -12.81
CA PRO A 198 -0.43 12.43 -13.66
C PRO A 198 -1.59 12.33 -14.67
N LEU A 199 -2.80 12.73 -14.27
CA LEU A 199 -4.01 12.75 -15.11
C LEU A 199 -3.89 13.70 -16.32
N VAL A 200 -3.20 14.84 -16.12
CA VAL A 200 -3.02 15.87 -17.15
C VAL A 200 -1.83 15.58 -18.07
N LYS A 201 -0.71 15.08 -17.52
CA LYS A 201 0.53 14.92 -18.30
C LYS A 201 0.52 13.74 -19.27
N SER A 202 -0.25 12.69 -18.96
CA SER A 202 -0.23 11.46 -19.75
C SER A 202 -1.63 10.86 -19.84
N PRO A 203 -2.51 11.38 -20.71
CA PRO A 203 -3.85 10.84 -20.91
C PRO A 203 -3.81 9.54 -21.73
N ASN A 204 -2.96 8.59 -21.34
CA ASN A 204 -2.99 7.23 -21.89
C ASN A 204 -4.08 6.42 -21.17
N GLY A 205 -4.57 5.37 -21.85
CA GLY A 205 -5.72 4.56 -21.42
C GLY A 205 -5.63 3.91 -20.03
N TYR A 206 -4.50 3.97 -19.34
CA TYR A 206 -4.31 3.42 -17.99
C TYR A 206 -5.17 4.13 -16.92
N TYR A 207 -5.46 5.43 -17.03
CA TYR A 207 -6.40 6.10 -16.11
C TYR A 207 -7.85 5.64 -16.31
N VAL A 208 -8.20 5.18 -17.51
CA VAL A 208 -9.51 4.59 -17.78
C VAL A 208 -9.64 3.26 -17.04
N TYR A 209 -8.57 2.46 -16.95
CA TYR A 209 -8.55 1.25 -16.12
C TYR A 209 -8.69 1.58 -14.62
N VAL A 210 -8.02 2.64 -14.14
CA VAL A 210 -8.16 3.15 -12.76
C VAL A 210 -9.63 3.52 -12.49
N LEU A 211 -10.22 4.34 -13.35
CA LEU A 211 -11.60 4.77 -13.21
C LEU A 211 -12.57 3.60 -13.28
N LEU A 212 -12.38 2.66 -14.22
CA LEU A 212 -13.17 1.44 -14.35
C LEU A 212 -13.08 0.55 -13.12
N LEU A 213 -11.91 0.43 -12.50
CA LEU A 213 -11.69 -0.40 -11.32
C LEU A 213 -12.36 0.22 -10.08
N ILE A 214 -12.29 1.55 -9.93
CA ILE A 214 -13.02 2.29 -8.88
C ILE A 214 -14.54 2.16 -9.12
N LEU A 215 -14.99 2.33 -10.36
CA LEU A 215 -16.41 2.23 -10.73
C LEU A 215 -16.94 0.81 -10.51
N SER A 216 -16.15 -0.21 -10.86
CA SER A 216 -16.44 -1.61 -10.60
C SER A 216 -16.58 -1.87 -9.09
N GLY A 217 -15.66 -1.34 -8.27
CA GLY A 217 -15.76 -1.41 -6.81
C GLY A 217 -17.05 -0.79 -6.27
N LEU A 218 -17.47 0.36 -6.80
CA LEU A 218 -18.74 1.01 -6.47
C LEU A 218 -19.95 0.17 -6.90
N LEU A 219 -19.88 -0.44 -8.09
CA LEU A 219 -20.93 -1.31 -8.63
C LEU A 219 -21.13 -2.55 -7.75
N PHE A 220 -20.03 -3.20 -7.34
CA PHE A 220 -20.05 -4.30 -6.39
C PHE A 220 -20.59 -3.87 -5.01
N TYR A 221 -20.23 -2.68 -4.52
CA TYR A 221 -20.77 -2.15 -3.26
C TYR A 221 -22.29 -1.99 -3.31
N ILE A 222 -22.82 -1.38 -4.39
CA ILE A 222 -24.26 -1.19 -4.58
C ILE A 222 -24.97 -2.55 -4.72
N LEU A 223 -24.40 -3.47 -5.49
CA LEU A 223 -24.99 -4.79 -5.73
C LEU A 223 -25.05 -5.67 -4.47
N LEU A 224 -23.98 -5.69 -3.65
CA LEU A 224 -23.95 -6.52 -2.44
C LEU A 224 -24.68 -5.88 -1.25
N ILE A 225 -24.50 -4.58 -1.01
CA ILE A 225 -24.97 -3.94 0.23
C ILE A 225 -26.34 -3.29 0.05
N HIS A 226 -26.63 -2.64 -1.08
CA HIS A 226 -27.93 -2.00 -1.31
C HIS A 226 -29.00 -3.01 -1.72
N PHE A 227 -28.67 -3.98 -2.59
CA PHE A 227 -29.62 -5.02 -3.01
C PHE A 227 -29.69 -6.24 -2.08
N LYS A 228 -28.86 -6.32 -1.02
CA LYS A 228 -28.81 -7.45 -0.06
C LYS A 228 -28.84 -8.81 -0.75
N ILE A 229 -28.13 -8.98 -1.87
CA ILE A 229 -28.04 -10.27 -2.54
C ILE A 229 -27.12 -11.16 -1.69
N ARG A 230 -27.69 -11.83 -0.69
CA ARG A 230 -27.06 -13.00 -0.07
C ARG A 230 -26.97 -14.06 -1.16
N LEU A 231 -25.77 -14.32 -1.64
CA LEU A 231 -25.48 -15.50 -2.47
C LEU A 231 -25.72 -16.73 -1.60
N VAL A 232 -26.93 -17.29 -1.69
CA VAL A 232 -27.47 -18.46 -0.96
C VAL A 232 -26.56 -19.71 -1.06
N TRP A 233 -25.61 -19.73 -2.00
CA TRP A 233 -24.71 -20.85 -2.25
C TRP A 233 -23.50 -20.95 -1.32
N PHE A 234 -23.24 -19.95 -0.45
CA PHE A 234 -22.06 -19.95 0.44
C PHE A 234 -22.37 -20.02 1.94
N ASP A 235 -23.59 -20.39 2.32
CA ASP A 235 -23.90 -20.76 3.70
C ASP A 235 -23.33 -22.16 3.97
N LEU A 236 -22.05 -22.24 4.39
CA LEU A 236 -21.58 -23.45 5.08
C LEU A 236 -22.18 -23.44 6.50
N PRO A 237 -22.82 -24.54 6.94
CA PRO A 237 -23.35 -24.64 8.29
C PRO A 237 -22.21 -24.48 9.31
N ALA A 238 -22.54 -23.75 10.37
CA ALA A 238 -21.68 -23.33 11.48
C ALA A 238 -20.87 -24.47 12.13
#